data_AF-A0A1J5DGT0-F1
#
_entry.id   AF-A0A1J5DGT0-F1
#
_cell.length_a   1.000
_cell.length_b   1.000
_cell.length_c   1.000
_cell.angle_alpha   90.00
_cell.angle_beta   90.00
_cell.angle_gamma   90.00
#
_symmetry.space_group_name_H-M   'P 1'
#
loop_
_entity.id
_entity.type
_entity.pdbx_description
1 polymer ?
#
loop_
_entity_poly.entity_id
_entity_poly.type
_entity_poly.pdbx_seq_one_letter_code
_entity_poly.pdbx_strand_id
1 'polypeptide(L)'
;MEKTRKKRLEGRGWRIGSAAEFLDLTPEENRYIELKLALGEYLKKRRRSRRLSQETLAKLLSSSQSRVAKMESADPSVSLDLLVRSPTRFV
;
A
#
# COMPACT_ATOMS: atom_id res chain seq x y z
N MET A 1 -14.36 -2.99 12.53
CA MET A 1 -15.74 -3.36 12.15
C MET A 1 -16.54 -3.53 13.43
N GLU A 2 -17.77 -3.02 13.50
CA GLU A 2 -18.62 -3.14 14.69
C GLU A 2 -19.02 -4.61 14.98
N LYS A 3 -18.90 -5.04 16.24
CA LYS A 3 -19.15 -6.44 16.67
C LYS A 3 -20.58 -6.92 16.38
N THR A 4 -21.56 -6.03 16.48
CA THR A 4 -22.98 -6.24 16.17
C THR A 4 -23.21 -6.58 14.70
N ARG A 5 -22.54 -5.85 13.80
CA ARG A 5 -22.61 -6.12 12.35
C ARG A 5 -22.01 -7.48 12.00
N LYS A 6 -20.90 -7.85 12.64
CA LYS A 6 -20.24 -9.16 12.47
C LYS A 6 -21.19 -10.32 12.81
N LYS A 7 -21.78 -10.32 14.01
CA LYS A 7 -22.74 -11.36 14.44
C LYS A 7 -23.96 -11.48 13.52
N ARG A 8 -24.51 -10.35 13.05
CA ARG A 8 -25.67 -10.34 12.13
C ARG A 8 -25.35 -11.00 10.79
N LEU A 9 -24.15 -10.80 10.28
CA LEU A 9 -23.71 -11.39 9.02
C LEU A 9 -23.44 -12.90 9.17
N GLU A 10 -22.75 -13.29 10.25
CA GLU A 10 -22.53 -14.71 10.58
C GLU A 10 -23.85 -15.47 10.75
N GLY A 11 -24.82 -14.91 11.47
CA GLY A 11 -26.16 -15.51 11.63
C GLY A 11 -26.96 -15.61 10.33
N ARG A 12 -26.55 -14.93 9.26
CA ARG A 12 -27.13 -15.03 7.91
C ARG A 12 -26.30 -15.94 6.99
N GLY A 13 -25.35 -16.71 7.54
CA GLY A 13 -24.50 -17.63 6.78
C GLY A 13 -23.32 -16.97 6.07
N TRP A 14 -23.03 -15.69 6.33
CA TRP A 14 -21.86 -15.03 5.75
C TRP A 14 -20.59 -15.40 6.52
N ARG A 15 -19.54 -15.78 5.79
CA ARG A 15 -18.20 -15.98 6.36
C ARG A 15 -17.50 -14.64 6.56
N ILE A 16 -16.89 -14.47 7.73
CA ILE A 16 -16.08 -13.30 8.06
C ILE A 16 -14.65 -13.76 8.29
N GLY A 17 -13.72 -13.16 7.55
CA GLY A 17 -12.30 -13.48 7.61
C GLY A 17 -11.44 -12.32 7.11
N SER A 18 -10.13 -12.51 7.16
CA SER A 18 -9.16 -11.58 6.59
C SER A 18 -9.08 -11.68 5.05
N ALA A 19 -8.46 -10.69 4.40
CA ALA A 19 -8.15 -10.78 2.98
C ALA A 19 -7.19 -11.93 2.67
N ALA A 20 -6.26 -12.24 3.60
CA ALA A 20 -5.34 -13.37 3.48
C ALA A 20 -6.08 -14.70 3.46
N GLU A 21 -7.05 -14.91 4.35
CA GLU A 21 -7.92 -16.11 4.34
C GLU A 21 -8.76 -16.20 3.07
N PHE A 22 -9.26 -15.07 2.55
CA PHE A 22 -10.08 -15.06 1.35
C PHE A 22 -9.28 -15.41 0.09
N LEU A 23 -8.04 -14.95 0.01
CA LEU A 23 -7.14 -15.17 -1.12
C LEU A 23 -6.23 -16.40 -0.95
N ASP A 24 -6.38 -17.15 0.14
CA ASP A 24 -5.55 -18.31 0.51
C ASP A 24 -4.05 -18.00 0.47
N LEU A 25 -3.66 -16.84 1.02
CA LEU A 25 -2.27 -16.40 1.01
C LEU A 25 -1.45 -17.18 2.03
N THR A 26 -0.25 -17.60 1.61
CA THR A 26 0.78 -18.02 2.55
C THR A 26 1.18 -16.87 3.48
N PRO A 27 1.71 -17.16 4.68
CA PRO A 27 2.24 -16.12 5.57
C PRO A 27 3.24 -15.20 4.88
N GLU A 28 4.09 -15.75 4.01
CA GLU A 28 5.10 -15.04 3.24
C GLU A 28 4.49 -14.08 2.21
N GLU A 29 3.48 -14.53 1.46
CA GLU A 29 2.77 -13.69 0.48
C GLU A 29 2.00 -12.57 1.15
N ASN A 30 1.28 -12.86 2.23
CA ASN A 30 0.58 -11.83 3.00
C ASN A 30 1.59 -10.80 3.52
N ARG A 31 2.75 -11.25 4.02
CA ARG A 31 3.78 -10.35 4.52
C ARG A 31 4.41 -9.49 3.43
N TYR A 32 4.64 -10.07 2.24
CA TYR A 32 5.13 -9.33 1.08
C TYR A 32 4.17 -8.22 0.65
N ILE A 33 2.86 -8.51 0.62
CA ILE A 33 1.81 -7.53 0.29
C ILE A 33 1.77 -6.43 1.36
N GLU A 34 1.74 -6.79 2.65
CA GLU A 34 1.79 -5.82 3.75
C GLU A 34 3.00 -4.89 3.65
N LEU A 35 4.17 -5.44 3.30
CA LEU A 35 5.39 -4.65 3.12
C LEU A 35 5.26 -3.64 1.98
N LYS A 36 4.75 -4.05 0.80
CA LYS A 36 4.52 -3.10 -0.31
C LYS A 36 3.55 -1.99 0.08
N LEU A 37 2.44 -2.33 0.74
CA LEU A 37 1.45 -1.37 1.22
C LEU A 37 2.07 -0.37 2.21
N ALA A 38 2.85 -0.86 3.18
CA ALA A 38 3.52 -0.03 4.16
C ALA A 38 4.53 0.94 3.52
N LEU A 39 5.31 0.47 2.53
CA LEU A 39 6.28 1.31 1.82
C LEU A 39 5.60 2.40 0.98
N GLY A 40 4.51 2.06 0.25
CA GLY A 40 3.74 3.03 -0.52
C GLY A 40 3.14 4.14 0.35
N GLU A 41 2.55 3.75 1.50
CA GLU A 41 1.99 4.71 2.45
C GLU A 41 3.10 5.55 3.13
N TYR A 42 4.24 4.95 3.45
CA TYR A 42 5.40 5.67 3.98
C TYR A 42 5.90 6.74 3.00
N LEU A 43 6.05 6.39 1.72
CA LEU A 43 6.44 7.33 0.66
C LEU A 43 5.46 8.51 0.59
N LYS A 44 4.16 8.22 0.58
CA LYS A 44 3.09 9.23 0.55
C LYS A 44 3.13 10.16 1.76
N LYS A 45 3.29 9.60 2.96
CA LYS A 45 3.44 10.39 4.20
C LYS A 45 4.67 11.29 4.15
N ARG A 46 5.82 10.77 3.72
CA ARG A 46 7.07 11.53 3.58
C ARG A 46 6.99 12.64 2.54
N ARG A 47 6.32 12.39 1.41
CA ARG A 47 6.05 13.43 0.41
C ARG A 47 5.19 14.55 0.98
N ARG A 48 4.09 14.19 1.65
CA ARG A 48 3.15 15.15 2.24
C ARG A 48 3.78 15.96 3.37
N SER A 49 4.59 15.36 4.23
CA SER A 49 5.30 16.09 5.29
C SER A 49 6.23 17.18 4.76
N ARG A 50 6.74 17.00 3.52
CA ARG A 50 7.55 17.96 2.79
C ARG A 50 6.75 18.89 1.86
N ARG A 51 5.42 18.81 1.90
CA ARG A 51 4.51 19.64 1.09
C ARG A 51 4.75 19.53 -0.43
N LEU A 52 5.22 18.38 -0.90
CA LEU A 52 5.46 18.16 -2.33
C LEU A 52 4.22 17.60 -3.03
N SER A 53 3.95 18.05 -4.25
CA SER A 53 2.99 17.37 -5.14
C SER A 53 3.59 16.06 -5.67
N GLN A 54 2.75 15.17 -6.22
CA GLN A 54 3.25 13.95 -6.87
C GLN A 54 4.13 14.28 -8.08
N GLU A 55 3.84 15.36 -8.82
CA GLU A 55 4.67 15.83 -9.93
C GLU A 55 6.04 16.32 -9.46
N THR A 56 6.10 17.07 -8.36
CA THR A 56 7.38 17.54 -7.82
C THR A 56 8.23 16.36 -7.35
N LEU A 57 7.62 15.37 -6.68
CA LEU A 57 8.34 14.14 -6.31
C LEU A 57 8.79 13.36 -7.55
N ALA A 58 7.97 13.29 -8.60
CA ALA A 58 8.33 12.62 -9.84
C ALA A 58 9.59 13.22 -10.47
N LYS A 59 9.72 14.56 -10.47
CA LYS A 59 10.93 15.25 -10.94
C LYS A 59 12.16 14.87 -10.12
N LEU A 60 12.05 14.81 -8.79
CA LEU A 60 13.16 14.40 -7.90
C LEU A 60 13.61 12.95 -8.12
N LEU A 61 12.66 12.08 -8.48
CA LEU A 61 12.91 10.66 -8.73
C LEU A 61 13.27 10.36 -10.20
N SER A 62 13.36 11.38 -11.07
CA SER A 62 13.52 11.20 -12.52
C SER A 62 12.47 10.23 -13.09
N SER A 63 11.22 10.43 -12.68
CA SER A 63 10.08 9.55 -12.93
C SER A 63 8.87 10.34 -13.44
N SER A 64 7.77 9.66 -13.72
CA SER A 64 6.49 10.29 -14.08
C SER A 64 5.57 10.43 -12.87
N GLN A 65 4.67 11.43 -12.89
CA GLN A 65 3.66 11.59 -11.84
C GLN A 65 2.79 10.33 -11.70
N SER A 66 2.39 9.71 -12.82
CA SER A 66 1.62 8.46 -12.81
C SER A 66 2.37 7.33 -12.11
N ARG A 67 3.69 7.21 -12.34
CA ARG A 67 4.52 6.22 -11.66
C ARG A 67 4.61 6.48 -10.17
N VAL A 68 4.72 7.74 -9.75
CA VAL A 68 4.65 8.12 -8.33
C VAL A 68 3.29 7.79 -7.72
N ALA A 69 2.19 8.06 -8.42
CA ALA A 69 0.85 7.71 -7.96
C ALA A 69 0.70 6.20 -7.73
N LYS A 70 1.18 5.39 -8.69
CA LYS A 70 1.22 3.92 -8.57
C LYS A 70 2.08 3.45 -7.40
N MET A 71 3.21 4.10 -7.15
CA MET A 71 4.07 3.78 -6.02
C MET A 71 3.36 4.04 -4.68
N GLU A 72 2.67 5.18 -4.56
CA GLU A 72 1.93 5.54 -3.35
C GLU A 72 0.70 4.64 -3.09
N SER A 73 0.13 4.06 -4.14
CA SER A 73 -0.97 3.08 -4.04
C SER A 73 -0.47 1.63 -3.94
N ALA A 74 0.84 1.40 -3.87
CA ALA A 74 1.45 0.07 -3.89
C ALA A 74 1.00 -0.81 -5.06
N ASP A 75 0.83 -0.20 -6.23
CA ASP A 75 0.34 -0.86 -7.45
C ASP A 75 1.16 -2.13 -7.78
N PRO A 76 0.53 -3.21 -8.29
CA PRO A 76 1.22 -4.45 -8.63
C PRO A 76 2.40 -4.25 -9.60
N SER A 77 2.31 -3.27 -10.51
CA SER A 77 3.35 -2.97 -11.50
C SER A 77 4.61 -2.31 -10.92
N VAL A 78 4.58 -1.90 -9.64
CA VAL A 78 5.73 -1.27 -8.97
C VAL A 78 6.55 -2.31 -8.23
N SER A 79 7.85 -2.36 -8.48
CA SER A 79 8.76 -3.27 -7.77
C SER A 79 9.01 -2.82 -6.33
N LEU A 80 9.31 -3.80 -5.45
CA LEU A 80 9.68 -3.52 -4.07
C LEU A 80 10.98 -2.70 -3.97
N ASP A 81 11.98 -3.01 -4.81
CA ASP A 81 13.23 -2.24 -4.88
C ASP A 81 12.99 -0.75 -5.16
N LEU A 82 12.08 -0.43 -6.07
CA LEU A 82 11.74 0.96 -6.37
C LEU A 82 11.12 1.67 -5.15
N LEU A 83 10.25 0.99 -4.40
CA LEU A 83 9.65 1.53 -3.18
C LEU A 83 10.68 1.74 -2.06
N VAL A 84 11.70 0.88 -1.96
CA VAL A 84 12.77 1.00 -0.95
C VAL A 84 13.73 2.13 -1.29
N ARG A 85 14.09 2.34 -2.57
CA ARG A 85 15.03 3.40 -2.98
C ARG A 85 14.42 4.80 -3.00
N SER A 86 13.13 4.92 -3.29
CA SER A 86 12.52 6.24 -3.50
C SER A 86 12.61 7.18 -2.29
N PRO A 87 12.46 6.70 -1.04
CA PRO A 87 12.67 7.54 0.14
C PRO A 87 14.10 8.06 0.34
N THR A 88 15.14 7.41 -0.20
CA THR A 88 16.53 7.86 0.03
C THR A 88 16.88 9.12 -0.78
N ARG A 89 16.13 9.42 -1.85
CA ARG A 89 16.29 10.63 -2.68
C ARG A 89 15.67 11.90 -2.10
N PHE A 90 15.13 11.81 -0.89
CA PHE A 90 14.72 12.97 -0.13
C PHE A 90 15.86 13.52 0.76
N VAL A 91 17.02 12.86 0.81
CA VAL A 91 18.20 13.37 1.53
C VAL A 91 18.88 14.43 0.67
#